data_AF-A0A7R9IVY9-F1
#
_entry.id   AF-A0A7R9IVY9-F1
#
_cell.length_a   1.000
_cell.length_b   1.000
_cell.length_c   1.000
_cell.angle_alpha   90.00
_cell.angle_beta   90.00
_cell.angle_gamma   90.00
#
_symmetry.space_group_name_H-M   'P 1'
#
loop_
_entity.id
_entity.type
_entity.pdbx_description
1 polymer ?
#
loop_
_entity_poly.entity_id
_entity_poly.type
_entity_poly.pdbx_seq_one_letter_code
_entity_poly.pdbx_strand_id
1 'polypeptide(L)' 'MWFLPDGAGITNWPKGPTELDALVFGHVFTILTTPLPNNQFAGIVRGYDNLIELCKRVEKDYFEKVPEH' A
#
# COMPACT_ATOMS: atom_id res chain seq x y z
N MET A 1 -16.85 -18.80 -7.94
CA MET A 1 -16.57 -17.59 -8.75
C MET A 1 -17.53 -16.52 -8.28
N TRP A 2 -17.05 -15.52 -7.56
CA TRP A 2 -17.90 -14.39 -7.15
C TRP A 2 -17.37 -13.14 -7.85
N PHE A 3 -18.01 -12.79 -8.96
CA PHE A 3 -18.01 -11.44 -9.49
C PHE A 3 -18.93 -10.61 -8.59
N LEU A 4 -18.41 -9.55 -7.99
CA LEU A 4 -19.24 -8.47 -7.43
C LEU A 4 -19.26 -7.32 -8.44
N PRO A 5 -20.45 -6.80 -8.80
CA PRO A 5 -20.59 -5.51 -9.46
C PRO A 5 -20.31 -4.42 -8.41
N ASP A 6 -20.15 -3.20 -8.89
CA ASP A 6 -19.88 -1.97 -8.14
C ASP A 6 -18.40 -1.71 -7.91
N GLY A 7 -17.97 -0.53 -8.37
CA GLY A 7 -16.59 -0.03 -8.32
C GLY A 7 -16.07 0.27 -6.92
N ALA A 8 -16.23 -0.66 -5.98
CA ALA A 8 -15.48 -0.71 -4.74
C ALA A 8 -14.11 -1.33 -5.04
N GLY A 9 -13.25 -0.58 -5.74
CA GLY A 9 -11.87 -0.99 -5.94
C GLY A 9 -11.23 -1.25 -4.58
N ILE A 10 -10.72 -2.46 -4.33
CA ILE A 10 -9.81 -2.94 -3.26
C ILE A 10 -9.91 -2.38 -1.80
N THR A 11 -10.88 -1.52 -1.49
CA THR A 11 -10.84 -0.57 -0.36
C THR A 11 -11.72 -0.99 0.80
N ASN A 12 -12.69 -1.89 0.60
CA ASN A 12 -13.53 -2.41 1.67
C ASN A 12 -12.98 -3.73 2.20
N TRP A 13 -11.94 -3.67 3.02
CA TRP A 13 -11.46 -4.85 3.74
C TRP A 13 -12.37 -5.11 4.95
N PRO A 14 -13.11 -6.22 4.99
CA PRO A 14 -14.01 -6.51 6.11
C PRO A 14 -13.28 -6.81 7.44
N LYS A 15 -11.94 -6.94 7.43
CA LYS A 15 -11.12 -7.44 8.56
C LYS A 15 -9.79 -6.70 8.81
N GLY A 16 -9.53 -5.55 8.16
CA GLY A 16 -8.22 -4.88 8.21
C GLY A 16 -7.08 -5.61 7.48
N PRO A 17 -5.92 -4.98 7.27
CA PRO A 17 -4.80 -5.56 6.53
C PRO A 17 -4.36 -6.90 7.11
N THR A 18 -4.09 -7.85 6.23
CA THR A 18 -3.63 -9.20 6.55
C THR A 18 -2.11 -9.25 6.73
N GLU A 19 -1.60 -10.37 7.24
CA GLU A 19 -0.15 -10.64 7.33
C GLU A 19 0.54 -10.48 5.97
N LEU A 20 -0.14 -10.86 4.89
CA LEU A 20 0.34 -10.68 3.53
C LEU A 20 0.45 -9.20 3.17
N ASP A 21 -0.56 -8.39 3.49
CA ASP A 21 -0.56 -6.95 3.22
C ASP A 21 0.59 -6.25 3.95
N ALA A 22 0.90 -6.66 5.18
CA ALA A 22 2.04 -6.15 5.94
C ALA A 22 3.40 -6.50 5.28
N LEU A 23 3.55 -7.73 4.80
CA LEU A 23 4.77 -8.16 4.07
C LEU A 23 4.92 -7.41 2.75
N VAL A 24 3.83 -7.27 1.98
CA VAL A 24 3.82 -6.53 0.72
C VAL A 24 4.12 -5.05 0.97
N PHE A 25 3.48 -4.44 1.97
CA PHE A 25 3.75 -3.05 2.36
C PHE A 25 5.22 -2.84 2.67
N GLY A 26 5.83 -3.66 3.53
CA GLY A 26 7.23 -3.50 3.91
C GLY A 26 8.16 -3.54 2.70
N HIS A 27 7.98 -4.49 1.80
CA HIS A 27 8.81 -4.60 0.59
C HIS A 27 8.60 -3.42 -0.38
N VAL A 28 7.35 -3.11 -0.70
CA VAL A 28 7.00 -2.02 -1.62
C VAL A 28 7.46 -0.67 -1.06
N PHE A 29 7.24 -0.43 0.23
CA PHE A 29 7.65 0.80 0.89
C PHE A 29 9.17 0.96 0.88
N THR A 30 9.94 -0.09 1.18
CA THR A 30 11.41 -0.06 1.08
C THR A 30 11.87 0.25 -0.35
N ILE A 31 11.25 -0.34 -1.37
CA ILE A 31 11.56 -0.06 -2.78
C ILE A 31 11.30 1.41 -3.14
N LEU A 32 10.20 1.99 -2.62
CA LEU A 32 9.80 3.35 -2.94
C LEU A 32 10.62 4.43 -2.19
N THR A 33 11.07 4.12 -0.98
CA THR A 33 11.72 5.09 -0.08
C THR A 33 13.24 5.01 -0.07
N THR A 34 13.83 3.88 -0.48
CA THR A 34 15.28 3.72 -0.51
C THR A 34 15.87 4.46 -1.72
N PRO A 35 16.81 5.39 -1.50
CA PRO A 35 17.51 6.04 -2.61
C PRO A 35 18.43 5.03 -3.30
N LEU A 36 18.10 4.65 -4.52
CA LEU A 36 18.94 3.81 -5.36
C LEU A 36 19.57 4.65 -6.48
N PRO A 37 20.77 4.28 -6.98
CA PRO A 37 21.38 4.92 -8.14
C PRO A 37 20.50 4.84 -9.40
N ASN A 38 19.60 3.86 -9.44
CA ASN A 38 18.65 3.63 -10.53
C ASN A 38 17.23 3.47 -9.98
N ASN A 39 16.35 4.42 -10.28
CA ASN A 39 14.97 4.46 -9.80
C ASN A 39 13.96 3.76 -10.72
N GLN A 40 14.40 3.00 -11.71
CA GLN A 40 13.51 2.26 -12.61
C GLN A 40 12.56 1.32 -11.85
N PHE A 41 13.06 0.67 -10.79
CA PHE A 41 12.24 -0.25 -10.00
C PHE A 41 11.10 0.47 -9.27
N ALA A 42 11.40 1.61 -8.65
CA ALA A 42 10.39 2.48 -8.05
C ALA A 42 9.44 3.07 -9.11
N GLY A 43 9.93 3.35 -10.33
CA GLY A 43 9.09 3.78 -11.46
C GLY A 43 8.09 2.72 -11.91
N ILE A 44 8.52 1.47 -12.02
CA ILE A 44 7.66 0.33 -12.35
C ILE A 44 6.58 0.16 -11.28
N VAL A 45 6.98 0.15 -10.00
CA VAL A 45 6.05 0.00 -8.87
C VAL A 45 5.03 1.14 -8.80
N ARG A 46 5.43 2.39 -9.11
CA ARG A 46 4.52 3.53 -9.20
C ARG A 46 3.49 3.42 -10.33
N GLY A 47 3.71 2.55 -11.32
CA GLY A 47 2.73 2.24 -12.35
C GLY A 47 1.58 1.33 -11.89
N TYR A 48 1.66 0.79 -10.66
CA TYR A 48 0.63 -0.07 -10.07
C TYR A 48 -0.11 0.68 -8.96
N ASP A 49 -1.22 1.33 -9.33
CA ASP A 49 -2.00 2.17 -8.42
C ASP A 49 -2.47 1.41 -7.17
N ASN A 50 -2.82 0.14 -7.30
CA ASN A 50 -3.24 -0.71 -6.18
C ASN A 50 -2.15 -0.86 -5.09
N LEU A 51 -0.87 -0.94 -5.48
CA LEU A 51 0.24 -1.05 -4.53
C LEU A 51 0.49 0.29 -3.84
N ILE A 52 0.35 1.39 -4.58
CA ILE A 52 0.50 2.75 -4.04
C ILE A 52 -0.63 3.07 -3.06
N GLU A 53 -1.86 2.69 -3.39
CA GLU A 53 -3.02 2.83 -2.50
C GLU A 53 -2.87 2.01 -1.21
N LEU A 54 -2.39 0.77 -1.32
CA LEU A 54 -2.07 -0.05 -0.14
C LEU A 54 -1.07 0.66 0.77
N CYS A 55 0.04 1.17 0.22
CA CYS A 55 1.06 1.87 1.01
C CYS A 55 0.52 3.12 1.70
N LYS A 56 -0.22 3.97 0.98
CA LYS A 56 -0.83 5.19 1.53
C LYS A 56 -1.80 4.88 2.67
N ARG A 57 -2.61 3.83 2.52
CA ARG A 57 -3.57 3.43 3.54
C ARG A 57 -2.87 2.92 4.79
N VAL A 58 -1.89 2.03 4.66
CA VAL A 58 -1.15 1.49 5.80
C VAL A 58 -0.41 2.61 6.53
N GLU A 59 0.22 3.53 5.79
CA GLU A 59 0.88 4.71 6.35
C GLU A 59 -0.10 5.59 7.16
N LYS A 60 -1.28 5.87 6.61
CA LYS A 60 -2.32 6.64 7.29
C LYS A 60 -2.87 5.94 8.52
N ASP A 61 -3.26 4.67 8.38
CA ASP A 61 -4.02 3.95 9.40
C ASP A 61 -3.12 3.52 10.59
N TYR A 62 -1.80 3.37 10.38
CA TYR A 62 -0.89 2.81 11.39
C TYR A 62 0.33 3.67 11.73
N PHE A 63 0.73 4.62 10.87
CA PHE A 63 1.97 5.39 11.04
C PHE A 63 1.78 6.91 11.11
N GLU A 64 0.58 7.43 10.80
CA GLU A 64 0.24 8.84 11.02
C GLU A 64 0.21 9.12 12.53
N LYS A 65 1.16 9.96 13.01
CA LYS A 65 1.29 10.27 14.43
C LYS A 65 0.06 11.02 14.93
N VAL A 66 -0.57 10.50 15.98
CA VAL A 66 -1.50 11.30 16.79
C VAL A 66 -0.67 12.39 17.49
N PRO A 67 -1.01 13.69 17.36
CA PRO A 67 -0.30 14.73 18.08
C PRO A 67 -0.54 14.54 19.59
N GLU A 68 0.51 14.15 20.31
CA GLU A 68 0.55 14.12 21.77
C GLU A 68 0.36 15.56 22.27
N HIS A 69 -0.70 15.80 23.07
CA HIS A 69 -0.99 17.08 23.70
C HIS A 69 -0.26 17.22 25.03
#